data_AF-A0A0R1VX23-F1
#
_entry.id   AF-A0A0R1VX23-F1
#
_cell.length_a   1.000
_cell.length_b   1.000
_cell.length_c   1.000
_cell.angle_alpha   90.00
_cell.angle_beta   90.00
_cell.angle_gamma   90.00
#
_symmetry.space_group_name_H-M   'P 1'
#
loop_
_entity.id
_entity.type
_entity.pdbx_description
1 polymer ?
#
loop_
_entity_poly.entity_id
_entity_poly.type
_entity_poly.pdbx_seq_one_letter_code
_entity_poly.pdbx_strand_id
1 'polypeptide(L)'
;MIQTIVNDFIQIILYLVVIPSILGTLLVIINHNNKQKIVNILGFRAQVFGAFIGIIIHELSHLLMALVFRHKITSFRLVRLPSRKDPDDNSLGYVNHSWNERSVYQQVGNVFIGVAPIIGNTLAILALTQWLLPQVVATFESSGDFLDVSLLSGAPFGFWGLLIWVILCSNICTGGFDLSSADIKNARIGIVGFLIILVVISIPIGLFGWSLDGFKQFMIIIYSAMAFALVVSLLTNAAIRLLGRFKTSRATSRPRHLG
;
A
#
# COMPACT_ATOMS: atom_id res chain seq x y z
N MET A 1 28.32 12.20 21.93
CA MET A 1 27.86 13.02 20.78
C MET A 1 27.90 12.22 19.48
N ILE A 2 29.06 11.77 18.98
CA ILE A 2 29.12 10.95 17.75
C ILE A 2 28.27 9.66 17.87
N GLN A 3 28.39 8.93 18.99
CA GLN A 3 27.58 7.72 19.21
C GLN A 3 26.06 8.00 19.19
N THR A 4 25.64 9.15 19.71
CA THR A 4 24.22 9.58 19.72
C THR A 4 23.73 9.81 18.30
N ILE A 5 24.47 10.58 17.50
CA ILE A 5 24.15 10.85 16.09
C ILE A 5 24.07 9.54 15.28
N VAL A 6 25.01 8.62 15.50
CA VAL A 6 25.00 7.30 14.83
C VAL A 6 23.77 6.48 15.24
N ASN A 7 23.42 6.47 16.53
CA ASN A 7 22.23 5.76 17.01
C ASN A 7 20.94 6.36 16.42
N ASP A 8 20.83 7.69 16.36
CA ASP A 8 19.66 8.38 15.78
C ASP A 8 19.54 8.09 14.28
N PHE A 9 20.67 8.12 13.56
CA PHE A 9 20.71 7.74 12.15
C PHE A 9 20.24 6.30 11.91
N ILE A 10 20.74 5.35 12.72
CA ILE A 10 20.32 3.94 12.64
C ILE A 10 18.82 3.81 12.91
N GLN A 11 18.29 4.51 13.92
CA GLN A 11 16.86 4.49 14.22
C GLN A 11 16.03 5.09 13.08
N ILE A 12 16.45 6.21 12.50
CA ILE A 12 15.76 6.83 11.37
C ILE A 12 15.76 5.88 10.16
N ILE A 13 16.88 5.23 9.84
CA ILE A 13 16.94 4.24 8.75
C ILE A 13 16.04 3.04 9.05
N LEU A 14 16.10 2.51 10.26
CA LEU A 14 15.31 1.34 10.66
C LEU A 14 13.83 1.62 10.47
N TYR A 15 13.36 2.78 10.93
CA TYR A 15 11.95 3.14 10.89
C TYR A 15 11.51 3.68 9.51
N LEU A 16 12.26 4.57 8.85
CA LEU A 16 11.82 5.11 7.54
C LEU A 16 12.05 4.16 6.37
N VAL A 17 13.03 3.25 6.46
CA VAL A 17 13.48 2.48 5.31
C VAL A 17 13.26 0.99 5.54
N VAL A 18 13.89 0.41 6.56
CA VAL A 18 13.98 -1.06 6.70
C VAL A 18 12.60 -1.67 6.95
N ILE A 19 11.89 -1.25 7.99
CA ILE A 19 10.59 -1.83 8.36
C ILE A 19 9.53 -1.61 7.25
N PRO A 20 9.30 -0.39 6.72
CA PRO A 20 8.38 -0.16 5.62
C PRO A 20 8.73 -0.97 4.37
N SER A 21 10.02 -1.12 4.04
CA SER A 21 10.43 -1.87 2.85
C SER A 21 10.10 -3.35 2.99
N ILE A 22 10.28 -3.94 4.18
CA ILE A 22 9.93 -5.34 4.44
C ILE A 22 8.41 -5.52 4.32
N LEU A 23 7.62 -4.76 5.08
CA LEU A 23 6.15 -4.86 5.06
C LEU A 23 5.57 -4.54 3.68
N GLY A 24 6.08 -3.50 3.03
CA GLY A 24 5.70 -3.08 1.68
C GLY A 24 6.01 -4.16 0.64
N THR A 25 7.19 -4.78 0.69
CA THR A 25 7.54 -5.88 -0.23
C THR A 25 6.62 -7.08 -0.04
N LEU A 26 6.31 -7.45 1.21
CA LEU A 26 5.35 -8.53 1.49
C LEU A 26 3.95 -8.21 0.94
N LEU A 27 3.49 -6.98 1.14
CA LEU A 27 2.22 -6.50 0.59
C LEU A 27 2.19 -6.57 -0.94
N VAL A 28 3.26 -6.12 -1.61
CA VAL A 28 3.39 -6.19 -3.08
C VAL A 28 3.30 -7.63 -3.55
N ILE A 29 4.11 -8.54 -2.97
CA ILE A 29 4.15 -9.96 -3.38
C ILE A 29 2.77 -10.62 -3.24
N ILE A 30 2.08 -10.38 -2.13
CA ILE A 30 0.78 -11.01 -1.88
C ILE A 30 -0.30 -10.41 -2.78
N ASN A 31 -0.32 -9.09 -2.97
CA ASN A 31 -1.34 -8.44 -3.78
C ASN A 31 -1.15 -8.67 -5.28
N HIS A 32 0.10 -8.78 -5.74
CA HIS A 32 0.40 -9.24 -7.09
C HIS A 32 -0.20 -10.63 -7.35
N ASN A 33 0.00 -11.55 -6.41
CA ASN A 33 -0.60 -12.89 -6.46
C ASN A 33 -2.13 -12.87 -6.40
N ASN A 34 -2.73 -12.00 -5.59
CA ASN A 34 -4.19 -11.82 -5.53
C ASN A 34 -4.74 -11.38 -6.87
N LYS A 35 -4.17 -10.33 -7.46
CA LYS A 35 -4.53 -9.80 -8.77
C LYS A 35 -4.55 -10.87 -9.85
N GLN A 36 -3.45 -11.61 -10.00
CA GLN A 36 -3.37 -12.68 -11.00
C GLN A 36 -4.45 -13.75 -10.79
N LYS A 37 -4.68 -14.18 -9.54
CA LYS A 37 -5.68 -15.21 -9.24
C LYS A 37 -7.12 -14.74 -9.44
N ILE A 38 -7.43 -13.48 -9.09
CA ILE A 38 -8.76 -12.89 -9.32
C ILE A 38 -9.06 -12.88 -10.82
N VAL A 39 -8.11 -12.41 -11.63
CA VAL A 39 -8.27 -12.41 -13.09
C VAL A 39 -8.47 -13.83 -13.62
N ASN A 40 -7.67 -14.79 -13.18
CA ASN A 40 -7.74 -16.17 -13.66
C ASN A 40 -9.05 -16.88 -13.27
N ILE A 41 -9.61 -16.59 -12.09
CA ILE A 41 -10.80 -17.30 -11.57
C ILE A 41 -12.11 -16.56 -11.91
N LEU A 42 -12.12 -15.23 -11.79
CA LEU A 42 -13.31 -14.38 -11.87
C LEU A 42 -13.31 -13.42 -13.07
N GLY A 43 -12.15 -13.25 -13.73
CA GLY A 43 -11.99 -12.36 -14.88
C GLY A 43 -11.69 -10.90 -14.52
N PHE A 44 -11.26 -10.12 -15.52
CA PHE A 44 -10.85 -8.72 -15.35
C PHE A 44 -11.94 -7.79 -14.79
N ARG A 45 -13.22 -8.02 -15.12
CA ARG A 45 -14.33 -7.19 -14.61
C ARG A 45 -14.48 -7.29 -13.10
N ALA A 46 -14.34 -8.50 -12.56
CA ALA A 46 -14.40 -8.75 -11.12
C ALA A 46 -13.24 -8.06 -10.40
N GLN A 47 -12.06 -8.05 -11.02
CA GLN A 47 -10.92 -7.31 -10.47
C GLN A 47 -11.20 -5.81 -10.40
N VAL A 48 -11.64 -5.19 -11.49
CA VAL A 48 -11.89 -3.74 -11.50
C VAL A 48 -12.95 -3.38 -10.46
N PHE A 49 -14.08 -4.09 -10.40
CA PHE A 49 -15.13 -3.79 -9.42
C PHE A 49 -14.66 -4.04 -7.97
N GLY A 50 -13.89 -5.11 -7.75
CA GLY A 50 -13.38 -5.48 -6.44
C GLY A 50 -12.15 -4.69 -5.97
N ALA A 51 -11.59 -3.80 -6.79
CA ALA A 51 -10.31 -3.15 -6.51
C ALA A 51 -10.23 -1.66 -6.92
N PHE A 52 -11.25 -1.09 -7.58
CA PHE A 52 -11.16 0.24 -8.19
C PHE A 52 -10.80 1.34 -7.18
N ILE A 53 -11.24 1.25 -5.92
CA ILE A 53 -10.94 2.27 -4.91
C ILE A 53 -9.43 2.28 -4.63
N GLY A 54 -8.86 1.10 -4.39
CA GLY A 54 -7.41 0.95 -4.20
C GLY A 54 -6.61 1.42 -5.40
N ILE A 55 -7.08 1.13 -6.62
CA ILE A 55 -6.42 1.55 -7.86
C ILE A 55 -6.47 3.08 -8.02
N ILE A 56 -7.61 3.73 -7.74
CA ILE A 56 -7.73 5.19 -7.77
C ILE A 56 -6.74 5.81 -6.79
N ILE A 57 -6.70 5.33 -5.54
CA ILE A 57 -5.80 5.83 -4.51
C ILE A 57 -4.35 5.60 -4.91
N HIS A 58 -4.04 4.45 -5.52
CA HIS A 58 -2.70 4.12 -6.02
C HIS A 58 -2.21 5.16 -7.03
N GLU A 59 -2.95 5.35 -8.12
CA GLU A 59 -2.56 6.30 -9.17
C GLU A 59 -2.60 7.75 -8.68
N LEU A 60 -3.56 8.10 -7.83
CA LEU A 60 -3.62 9.43 -7.23
C LEU A 60 -2.40 9.70 -6.34
N SER A 61 -1.90 8.70 -5.62
CA SER A 61 -0.70 8.84 -4.79
C SER A 61 0.54 9.15 -5.62
N HIS A 62 0.72 8.45 -6.75
CA HIS A 62 1.75 8.77 -7.74
C HIS A 62 1.62 10.20 -8.26
N LEU A 63 0.41 10.58 -8.68
CA LEU A 63 0.14 11.91 -9.23
C LEU A 63 0.44 13.01 -8.21
N LEU A 64 -0.03 12.87 -6.97
CA LEU A 64 0.19 13.84 -5.90
C LEU A 64 1.68 14.01 -5.60
N MET A 65 2.43 12.91 -5.43
CA MET A 65 3.87 13.01 -5.18
C MET A 65 4.62 13.56 -6.39
N ALA A 66 4.23 13.20 -7.61
CA ALA A 66 4.83 13.77 -8.81
C ALA A 66 4.64 15.29 -8.87
N LEU A 67 3.48 15.81 -8.45
CA LEU A 67 3.25 17.26 -8.34
C LEU A 67 4.12 17.91 -7.24
N VAL A 68 4.18 17.29 -6.04
CA VAL A 68 5.01 17.78 -4.92
C VAL A 68 6.47 17.91 -5.35
N PHE A 69 7.01 16.89 -6.01
CA PHE A 69 8.39 16.88 -6.50
C PHE A 69 8.57 17.61 -7.84
N ARG A 70 7.55 18.32 -8.34
CA ARG A 70 7.59 19.13 -9.56
C ARG A 70 7.98 18.35 -10.81
N HIS A 71 7.56 17.09 -10.91
CA HIS A 71 7.68 16.31 -12.12
C HIS A 71 6.66 16.81 -13.16
N LYS A 72 7.03 16.74 -14.43
CA LYS A 72 6.13 17.06 -15.53
C LYS A 72 5.25 15.85 -15.82
N ILE A 73 3.96 15.96 -15.48
CA ILE A 73 2.95 14.95 -15.83
C ILE A 73 2.70 15.01 -17.33
N THR A 74 2.86 13.90 -18.04
CA THR A 74 2.63 13.82 -19.49
C THR A 74 1.24 13.27 -19.80
N SER A 75 0.78 12.28 -19.04
CA SER A 75 -0.55 11.68 -19.20
C SER A 75 -0.86 10.83 -17.98
N PHE A 76 -2.12 10.75 -17.56
CA PHE A 76 -2.53 9.82 -16.52
C PHE A 76 -3.94 9.30 -16.76
N ARG A 77 -4.25 8.15 -16.16
CA ARG A 77 -5.59 7.59 -16.08
C ARG A 77 -5.72 6.80 -14.78
N LEU A 78 -6.62 7.23 -13.90
CA LEU A 78 -6.78 6.64 -12.57
C LEU A 78 -7.32 5.21 -12.60
N VAL A 79 -8.29 4.94 -13.48
CA VAL A 79 -8.81 3.59 -13.70
C VAL A 79 -9.03 3.34 -15.19
N ARG A 80 -8.62 2.17 -15.67
CA ARG A 80 -8.89 1.69 -17.02
C ARG A 80 -9.17 0.19 -17.01
N LEU A 81 -10.03 -0.23 -17.92
CA LEU A 81 -10.17 -1.64 -18.25
C LEU A 81 -9.06 -2.00 -19.24
N PRO A 82 -8.32 -3.10 -19.01
CA PRO A 82 -7.29 -3.52 -19.94
C PRO A 82 -7.90 -3.88 -21.29
N SER A 83 -7.19 -3.54 -22.37
CA SER A 83 -7.69 -3.74 -23.72
C SER A 83 -7.71 -5.23 -24.08
N ARG A 84 -8.84 -5.74 -24.57
CA ARG A 84 -8.93 -7.12 -25.09
C ARG A 84 -8.04 -7.36 -26.32
N LYS A 85 -7.53 -6.30 -26.95
CA LYS A 85 -6.71 -6.36 -28.17
C LYS A 85 -5.22 -6.47 -27.88
N ASP A 86 -4.81 -6.21 -26.64
CA ASP A 86 -3.42 -6.31 -26.20
C ASP A 86 -3.36 -7.26 -24.99
N PRO A 87 -2.93 -8.52 -25.18
CA PRO A 87 -2.85 -9.49 -24.09
C PRO A 87 -1.80 -9.13 -23.02
N ASP A 88 -0.86 -8.25 -23.33
CA ASP A 88 0.20 -7.82 -22.41
C ASP A 88 -0.21 -6.57 -21.62
N ASP A 89 -1.26 -5.86 -22.05
CA ASP A 89 -1.87 -4.78 -21.27
C ASP A 89 -2.63 -5.35 -20.07
N ASN A 90 -1.97 -5.34 -18.92
CA ASN A 90 -2.55 -5.69 -17.62
C ASN A 90 -2.66 -4.48 -16.67
N SER A 91 -2.49 -3.26 -17.21
CA SER A 91 -2.51 -2.03 -16.42
C SER A 91 -3.95 -1.56 -16.20
N LEU A 92 -4.29 -1.33 -14.93
CA LEU A 92 -5.60 -0.86 -14.50
C LEU A 92 -5.63 0.64 -14.26
N GLY A 93 -4.50 1.30 -14.42
CA GLY A 93 -4.25 2.71 -14.16
C GLY A 93 -2.80 3.04 -14.57
N TYR A 94 -2.52 4.32 -14.78
CA TYR A 94 -1.14 4.78 -14.97
C TYR A 94 -1.00 6.29 -14.70
N VAL A 95 0.18 6.69 -14.24
CA VAL A 95 0.65 8.08 -14.22
C VAL A 95 2.00 8.15 -14.92
N ASN A 96 2.03 8.73 -16.12
CA ASN A 96 3.28 9.01 -16.82
C ASN A 96 3.78 10.40 -16.43
N HIS A 97 5.03 10.46 -15.98
CA HIS A 97 5.70 11.69 -15.61
C HIS A 97 7.15 11.67 -16.09
N SER A 98 7.75 12.86 -16.19
CA SER A 98 9.16 13.05 -16.53
C SER A 98 9.80 14.02 -15.55
N TRP A 99 11.10 13.88 -15.34
CA TRP A 99 11.88 14.72 -14.42
C TRP A 99 13.18 15.17 -15.07
N ASN A 100 13.75 16.23 -14.51
CA ASN A 100 15.09 16.69 -14.84
C ASN A 100 16.12 15.87 -14.07
N GLU A 101 16.87 15.03 -14.78
CA GLU A 101 17.93 14.19 -14.19
C GLU A 101 19.03 14.98 -13.50
N ARG A 102 19.20 16.28 -13.79
CA ARG A 102 20.19 17.13 -13.09
C ARG A 102 19.69 17.67 -11.76
N SER A 103 18.39 17.52 -11.44
CA SER A 103 17.80 18.04 -10.20
C SER A 103 17.78 16.97 -9.12
N VAL A 104 18.61 17.12 -8.08
CA VAL A 104 18.64 16.21 -6.93
C VAL A 104 17.27 16.12 -6.25
N TYR A 105 16.54 17.25 -6.14
CA TYR A 105 15.21 17.28 -5.56
C TYR A 105 14.22 16.36 -6.30
N GLN A 106 14.24 16.39 -7.64
CA GLN A 106 13.36 15.53 -8.45
C GLN A 106 13.82 14.07 -8.45
N GLN A 107 15.14 13.83 -8.46
CA GLN A 107 15.68 12.48 -8.34
C GLN A 107 15.24 11.82 -7.03
N VAL A 108 15.39 12.51 -5.90
CA VAL A 108 14.89 12.05 -4.59
C VAL A 108 13.38 11.85 -4.62
N GLY A 109 12.65 12.73 -5.32
CA GLY A 109 11.22 12.60 -5.56
C GLY A 109 10.81 11.26 -6.16
N ASN A 110 11.64 10.63 -6.99
CA ASN A 110 11.34 9.29 -7.52
C ASN A 110 11.18 8.22 -6.42
N VAL A 111 11.91 8.32 -5.30
CA VAL A 111 11.75 7.40 -4.14
C VAL A 111 10.34 7.54 -3.58
N PHE A 112 9.94 8.79 -3.32
CA PHE A 112 8.64 9.09 -2.73
C PHE A 112 7.49 8.75 -3.66
N ILE A 113 7.62 9.03 -4.95
CA ILE A 113 6.62 8.64 -5.96
C ILE A 113 6.49 7.12 -6.01
N GLY A 114 7.59 6.38 -6.13
CA GLY A 114 7.52 4.92 -6.23
C GLY A 114 6.94 4.22 -5.00
N VAL A 115 7.11 4.80 -3.80
CA VAL A 115 6.52 4.27 -2.55
C VAL A 115 5.16 4.90 -2.23
N ALA A 116 4.76 5.97 -2.94
CA ALA A 116 3.55 6.74 -2.67
C ALA A 116 2.30 5.86 -2.58
N PRO A 117 2.06 4.88 -3.47
CA PRO A 117 0.85 4.07 -3.38
C PRO A 117 0.76 3.24 -2.10
N ILE A 118 1.87 2.73 -1.58
CA ILE A 118 1.87 1.98 -0.32
C ILE A 118 1.43 2.91 0.81
N ILE A 119 2.06 4.09 0.91
CA ILE A 119 1.75 5.07 1.95
C ILE A 119 0.30 5.57 1.80
N GLY A 120 -0.13 5.94 0.59
CA GLY A 120 -1.45 6.47 0.31
C GLY A 120 -2.57 5.49 0.64
N ASN A 121 -2.41 4.20 0.30
CA ASN A 121 -3.40 3.18 0.66
C ASN A 121 -3.38 2.86 2.16
N THR A 122 -2.22 2.88 2.82
CA THR A 122 -2.14 2.76 4.29
C THR A 122 -2.85 3.92 4.99
N LEU A 123 -2.63 5.16 4.56
CA LEU A 123 -3.30 6.34 5.10
C LEU A 123 -4.81 6.29 4.83
N ALA A 124 -5.24 5.79 3.67
CA ALA A 124 -6.66 5.61 3.36
C ALA A 124 -7.33 4.59 4.30
N ILE A 125 -6.64 3.49 4.63
CA ILE A 125 -7.13 2.50 5.61
C ILE A 125 -7.24 3.14 7.00
N LEU A 126 -6.23 3.91 7.43
CA LEU A 126 -6.27 4.61 8.71
C LEU A 126 -7.42 5.61 8.77
N ALA A 127 -7.60 6.44 7.74
CA ALA A 127 -8.69 7.40 7.68
C ALA A 127 -10.07 6.71 7.66
N LEU A 128 -10.20 5.62 6.90
CA LEU A 128 -11.42 4.82 6.87
C LEU A 128 -11.73 4.17 8.23
N THR A 129 -10.70 3.69 8.92
CA THR A 129 -10.83 3.09 10.25
C THR A 129 -11.19 4.15 11.28
N GLN A 130 -10.56 5.33 11.25
CA GLN A 130 -10.93 6.45 12.10
C GLN A 130 -12.38 6.89 11.90
N TRP A 131 -12.87 6.84 10.66
CA TRP A 131 -14.23 7.25 10.35
C TRP A 131 -15.28 6.22 10.78
N LEU A 132 -15.07 4.94 10.50
CA LEU A 132 -16.07 3.89 10.74
C LEU A 132 -15.90 3.18 12.08
N LEU A 133 -14.71 3.18 12.67
CA LEU A 133 -14.32 2.48 13.90
C LEU A 133 -13.38 3.36 14.77
N PRO A 134 -13.78 4.59 15.15
CA PRO A 134 -12.92 5.52 15.90
C PRO A 134 -12.42 4.95 17.24
N GLN A 135 -13.19 4.07 17.87
CA GLN A 135 -12.81 3.40 19.13
C GLN A 135 -11.60 2.49 18.95
N VAL A 136 -11.43 1.86 17.78
CA VAL A 136 -10.26 1.01 17.49
C VAL A 136 -8.99 1.87 17.46
N VAL A 137 -9.06 3.05 16.85
CA VAL A 137 -7.91 3.97 16.79
C VAL A 137 -7.60 4.54 18.17
N ALA A 138 -8.62 4.97 18.93
CA ALA A 138 -8.43 5.51 20.27
C ALA A 138 -7.83 4.49 21.25
N THR A 139 -8.26 3.22 21.17
CA THR A 139 -7.64 2.15 21.97
C THR A 139 -6.21 1.91 21.54
N PHE A 140 -5.93 1.88 20.22
CA PHE A 140 -4.57 1.70 19.74
C PHE A 140 -3.61 2.81 20.19
N GLU A 141 -4.06 4.06 20.17
CA GLU A 141 -3.28 5.21 20.64
C GLU A 141 -2.97 5.14 22.15
N SER A 142 -3.89 4.56 22.93
CA SER A 142 -3.76 4.52 24.39
C SER A 142 -3.07 3.26 24.93
N SER A 143 -3.27 2.09 24.31
CA SER A 143 -2.74 0.80 24.79
C SER A 143 -1.71 0.16 23.87
N GLY A 144 -1.61 0.61 22.61
CA GLY A 144 -0.80 -0.06 21.58
C GLY A 144 -1.33 -1.43 21.15
N ASP A 145 -2.51 -1.84 21.62
CA ASP A 145 -3.11 -3.15 21.31
C ASP A 145 -4.10 -3.06 20.15
N PHE A 146 -4.02 -4.03 19.23
CA PHE A 146 -4.85 -4.15 18.02
C PHE A 146 -5.85 -5.31 18.10
N LEU A 147 -5.76 -6.17 19.12
CA LEU A 147 -6.42 -7.48 19.16
C LEU A 147 -7.73 -7.52 19.94
N ASP A 148 -8.20 -6.40 20.48
CA ASP A 148 -9.49 -6.38 21.14
C ASP A 148 -10.64 -6.36 20.12
N VAL A 149 -11.01 -7.56 19.67
CA VAL A 149 -12.13 -7.82 18.74
C VAL A 149 -13.45 -7.31 19.32
N SER A 150 -13.56 -7.11 20.65
CA SER A 150 -14.77 -6.56 21.26
C SER A 150 -15.04 -5.12 20.81
N LEU A 151 -14.00 -4.36 20.43
CA LEU A 151 -14.13 -3.00 19.90
C LEU A 151 -14.88 -2.93 18.57
N LEU A 152 -14.89 -4.03 17.80
CA LEU A 152 -15.65 -4.11 16.54
C LEU A 152 -17.17 -4.10 16.79
N SER A 153 -17.62 -4.47 17.99
CA SER A 153 -19.04 -4.41 18.39
C SER A 153 -19.50 -3.01 18.76
N GLY A 154 -18.56 -2.10 19.10
CA GLY A 154 -18.82 -0.71 19.46
C GLY A 154 -18.86 0.27 18.29
N ALA A 155 -18.91 -0.24 17.05
CA ALA A 155 -18.93 0.60 15.85
C ALA A 155 -20.10 1.59 15.89
N PRO A 156 -19.89 2.89 15.64
CA PRO A 156 -20.95 3.91 15.69
C PRO A 156 -22.11 3.63 14.71
N PHE A 157 -21.84 2.89 13.64
CA PHE A 157 -22.83 2.47 12.64
C PHE A 157 -23.25 1.00 12.77
N GLY A 158 -22.93 0.36 13.91
CA GLY A 158 -23.24 -1.03 14.21
C GLY A 158 -22.67 -2.03 13.19
N PHE A 159 -23.37 -3.15 13.01
CA PHE A 159 -22.96 -4.22 12.09
C PHE A 159 -22.79 -3.74 10.64
N TRP A 160 -23.63 -2.83 10.16
CA TRP A 160 -23.55 -2.31 8.80
C TRP A 160 -22.30 -1.45 8.58
N GLY A 161 -21.90 -0.66 9.58
CA GLY A 161 -20.63 0.06 9.58
C GLY A 161 -19.43 -0.86 9.43
N LEU A 162 -19.41 -1.92 10.24
CA LEU A 162 -18.38 -2.94 10.19
C LEU A 162 -18.32 -3.61 8.82
N LEU A 163 -19.47 -3.96 8.25
CA LEU A 163 -19.57 -4.58 6.93
C LEU A 163 -19.04 -3.65 5.82
N ILE A 164 -19.42 -2.37 5.85
CA ILE A 164 -18.91 -1.36 4.91
C ILE A 164 -17.40 -1.22 5.06
N TRP A 165 -16.89 -1.13 6.30
CA TRP A 165 -15.47 -1.04 6.59
C TRP A 165 -14.69 -2.23 6.02
N VAL A 166 -15.14 -3.47 6.27
CA VAL A 166 -14.51 -4.69 5.74
C VAL A 166 -14.49 -4.68 4.20
N ILE A 167 -15.60 -4.33 3.56
CA ILE A 167 -15.71 -4.29 2.09
C ILE A 167 -14.73 -3.26 1.51
N LEU A 168 -14.70 -2.05 2.07
CA LEU A 168 -13.84 -0.97 1.59
C LEU A 168 -12.36 -1.26 1.85
N CYS A 169 -11.99 -1.76 3.03
CA CYS A 169 -10.63 -2.22 3.33
C CYS A 169 -10.18 -3.32 2.36
N SER A 170 -11.05 -4.28 2.05
CA SER A 170 -10.77 -5.34 1.08
C SER A 170 -10.56 -4.79 -0.33
N ASN A 171 -11.35 -3.80 -0.74
CA ASN A 171 -11.24 -3.15 -2.05
C ASN A 171 -9.91 -2.37 -2.18
N ILE A 172 -9.56 -1.61 -1.13
CA ILE A 172 -8.29 -0.89 -1.04
C ILE A 172 -7.12 -1.86 -1.08
N CYS A 173 -7.12 -2.91 -0.25
CA CYS A 173 -6.01 -3.86 -0.18
C CYS A 173 -5.76 -4.58 -1.51
N THR A 174 -6.85 -5.03 -2.16
CA THR A 174 -6.77 -5.82 -3.40
C THR A 174 -6.22 -5.01 -4.58
N GLY A 175 -6.49 -3.71 -4.63
CA GLY A 175 -6.09 -2.84 -5.74
C GLY A 175 -4.90 -1.93 -5.48
N GLY A 176 -4.64 -1.60 -4.22
CA GLY A 176 -3.81 -0.46 -3.86
C GLY A 176 -2.32 -0.77 -3.70
N PHE A 177 -1.97 -1.97 -3.23
CA PHE A 177 -0.59 -2.28 -2.82
C PHE A 177 0.27 -3.00 -3.88
N ASP A 178 -0.26 -3.26 -5.09
CA ASP A 178 0.52 -3.86 -6.18
C ASP A 178 1.36 -2.79 -6.87
N LEU A 179 2.68 -2.76 -6.61
CA LEU A 179 3.61 -1.87 -7.31
C LEU A 179 4.07 -2.49 -8.63
N SER A 180 4.15 -1.66 -9.66
CA SER A 180 4.71 -2.06 -10.95
C SER A 180 6.24 -2.09 -10.93
N SER A 181 6.85 -2.77 -11.91
CA SER A 181 8.30 -2.75 -12.09
C SER A 181 8.84 -1.33 -12.38
N ALA A 182 8.02 -0.47 -12.98
CA ALA A 182 8.38 0.93 -13.24
C ALA A 182 8.49 1.73 -11.94
N ASP A 183 7.57 1.53 -11.00
CA ASP A 183 7.57 2.21 -9.69
C ASP A 183 8.84 1.87 -8.89
N ILE A 184 9.19 0.59 -8.86
CA ILE A 184 10.40 0.11 -8.18
C ILE A 184 11.66 0.64 -8.87
N LYS A 185 11.70 0.65 -10.21
CA LYS A 185 12.85 1.16 -10.96
C LYS A 185 13.05 2.65 -10.71
N ASN A 186 11.98 3.43 -10.76
CA ASN A 186 12.01 4.86 -10.49
C ASN A 186 12.49 5.12 -9.06
N ALA A 187 11.94 4.44 -8.06
CA ALA A 187 12.35 4.60 -6.67
C ALA A 187 13.85 4.39 -6.46
N ARG A 188 14.45 3.40 -7.14
CA ARG A 188 15.89 3.12 -7.02
C ARG A 188 16.79 4.26 -7.48
N ILE A 189 16.35 5.10 -8.42
CA ILE A 189 17.15 6.21 -8.98
C ILE A 189 17.46 7.24 -7.88
N GLY A 190 16.53 7.50 -6.96
CA GLY A 190 16.69 8.54 -5.93
C GLY A 190 17.24 8.05 -4.60
N ILE A 191 17.49 6.74 -4.41
CA ILE A 191 17.85 6.16 -3.11
C ILE A 191 19.11 6.79 -2.51
N VAL A 192 20.15 7.03 -3.32
CA VAL A 192 21.41 7.60 -2.82
C VAL A 192 21.20 9.02 -2.29
N GLY A 193 20.49 9.86 -3.05
CA GLY A 193 20.14 11.21 -2.60
C GLY A 193 19.28 11.21 -1.34
N PHE A 194 18.34 10.26 -1.23
CA PHE A 194 17.51 10.10 -0.05
C PHE A 194 18.33 9.69 1.19
N LEU A 195 19.26 8.74 1.08
CA LEU A 195 20.15 8.35 2.18
C LEU A 195 21.04 9.50 2.65
N ILE A 196 21.56 10.32 1.74
CA ILE A 196 22.33 11.52 2.08
C ILE A 196 21.47 12.49 2.91
N ILE A 197 20.20 12.71 2.50
CA ILE A 197 19.27 13.56 3.26
C ILE A 197 19.05 13.02 4.67
N LEU A 198 18.90 11.70 4.84
CA LEU A 198 18.74 11.11 6.18
C LEU A 198 19.96 11.34 7.08
N VAL A 199 21.19 11.25 6.54
CA VAL A 199 22.42 11.59 7.28
C VAL A 199 22.37 13.06 7.71
N VAL A 200 22.08 13.97 6.78
CA VAL A 200 22.02 15.41 7.06
C VAL A 200 20.98 15.74 8.14
N ILE A 201 19.83 15.06 8.15
CA ILE A 201 18.77 15.24 9.16
C ILE A 201 19.18 14.67 10.52
N SER A 202 19.91 13.54 10.56
CA SER A 202 20.33 12.93 11.84
C SER A 202 21.34 13.77 12.65
N ILE A 203 22.15 14.59 11.98
CA ILE A 203 23.17 15.42 12.63
C ILE A 203 22.53 16.44 13.62
N PRO A 204 21.62 17.34 13.21
CA PRO A 204 21.02 18.30 14.13
C PRO A 204 20.21 17.62 15.24
N ILE A 205 19.51 16.51 14.95
CA ILE A 205 18.77 15.76 15.97
C ILE A 205 19.70 15.33 17.12
N GLY A 206 20.83 14.69 16.78
CA GLY A 206 21.78 14.23 17.79
C GLY A 206 22.59 15.36 18.44
N LEU A 207 22.75 16.51 17.78
CA LEU A 207 23.41 17.69 18.35
C LEU A 207 22.52 18.44 19.37
N PHE A 208 21.24 18.60 19.06
CA PHE A 208 20.28 19.31 19.91
C PHE A 208 19.57 18.40 20.93
N GLY A 209 19.77 17.08 20.83
CA GLY A 209 19.13 16.11 21.73
C GLY A 209 17.62 16.03 21.54
N TRP A 210 17.13 16.22 20.31
CA TRP A 210 15.71 16.09 20.01
C TRP A 210 15.27 14.63 20.12
N SER A 211 14.16 14.37 20.83
CA SER A 211 13.62 13.02 20.95
C SER A 211 12.99 12.54 19.64
N LEU A 212 13.22 11.25 19.34
CA LEU A 212 12.58 10.53 18.23
C LEU A 212 11.29 9.81 18.65
N ASP A 213 10.84 9.93 19.89
CA ASP A 213 9.76 9.09 20.43
C ASP A 213 8.42 9.34 19.73
N GLY A 214 8.06 10.61 19.49
CA GLY A 214 6.85 10.94 18.74
C GLY A 214 6.91 10.45 17.29
N PHE A 215 8.09 10.53 16.65
CA PHE A 215 8.32 9.97 15.32
C PHE A 215 8.14 8.44 15.31
N LYS A 216 8.72 7.73 16.29
CA LYS A 216 8.56 6.27 16.41
C LYS A 216 7.12 5.86 16.65
N GLN A 217 6.40 6.54 17.53
CA GLN A 217 4.98 6.29 17.79
C GLN A 217 4.14 6.46 16.53
N PHE A 218 4.37 7.54 15.78
CA PHE A 218 3.71 7.75 14.49
C PHE A 218 4.00 6.62 13.51
N MET A 219 5.26 6.20 13.39
CA MET A 219 5.64 5.10 12.50
C MET A 219 5.04 3.75 12.93
N ILE A 220 4.88 3.49 14.23
CA ILE A 220 4.21 2.29 14.74
C ILE A 220 2.74 2.25 14.30
N ILE A 221 2.03 3.39 14.29
CA ILE A 221 0.67 3.50 13.74
C ILE A 221 0.64 3.15 12.24
N ILE A 222 1.62 3.62 11.48
CA ILE A 222 1.73 3.27 10.06
C ILE A 222 1.97 1.75 9.88
N TYR A 223 2.87 1.16 10.68
CA TYR A 223 3.17 -0.28 10.56
C TYR A 223 2.02 -1.17 10.97
N SER A 224 1.25 -0.79 12.00
CA SER A 224 0.09 -1.57 12.42
C SER A 224 -0.98 -1.58 11.33
N ALA A 225 -1.21 -0.45 10.65
CA ALA A 225 -2.09 -0.39 9.50
C ALA A 225 -1.56 -1.20 8.29
N MET A 226 -0.26 -1.17 8.02
CA MET A 226 0.36 -2.03 7.00
C MET A 226 0.23 -3.52 7.33
N ALA A 227 0.43 -3.90 8.60
CA ALA A 227 0.28 -5.26 9.08
C ALA A 227 -1.18 -5.73 8.98
N PHE A 228 -2.14 -4.88 9.33
CA PHE A 228 -3.56 -5.14 9.12
C PHE A 228 -3.87 -5.34 7.62
N ALA A 229 -3.37 -4.48 6.74
CA ALA A 229 -3.54 -4.63 5.30
C ALA A 229 -2.94 -5.95 4.79
N LEU A 230 -1.83 -6.41 5.38
CA LEU A 230 -1.21 -7.69 5.07
C LEU A 230 -2.12 -8.86 5.44
N VAL A 231 -2.73 -8.81 6.63
CA VAL A 231 -3.71 -9.81 7.09
C VAL A 231 -4.91 -9.86 6.15
N VAL A 232 -5.50 -8.71 5.80
CA VAL A 232 -6.62 -8.64 4.84
C VAL A 232 -6.20 -9.24 3.49
N SER A 233 -5.02 -8.89 2.99
CA SER A 233 -4.49 -9.40 1.72
C SER A 233 -4.30 -10.92 1.74
N LEU A 234 -3.84 -11.49 2.87
CA LEU A 234 -3.71 -12.93 3.08
C LEU A 234 -5.07 -13.64 3.13
N LEU A 235 -6.05 -13.06 3.82
CA LEU A 235 -7.42 -13.58 3.88
C LEU A 235 -8.06 -13.60 2.49
N THR A 236 -7.92 -12.51 1.73
CA THR A 236 -8.37 -12.45 0.33
C THR A 236 -7.68 -13.54 -0.50
N ASN A 237 -6.37 -13.74 -0.34
CA ASN A 237 -5.63 -14.80 -1.05
C ASN A 237 -6.18 -16.19 -0.71
N ALA A 238 -6.47 -16.47 0.56
CA ALA A 238 -7.03 -17.74 1.02
C ALA A 238 -8.43 -17.96 0.46
N ALA A 239 -9.30 -16.96 0.53
CA ALA A 239 -10.66 -17.02 -0.01
C ALA A 239 -10.67 -17.32 -1.52
N ILE A 240 -9.81 -16.64 -2.29
CA ILE A 240 -9.69 -16.87 -3.74
C ILE A 240 -9.18 -18.29 -4.04
N ARG A 241 -8.21 -18.82 -3.27
CA ARG A 241 -7.74 -20.21 -3.45
C ARG A 241 -8.85 -21.22 -3.19
N LEU A 242 -9.67 -21.01 -2.17
CA LEU A 242 -10.81 -21.88 -1.86
C LEU A 242 -11.82 -21.85 -3.02
N LEU A 243 -12.19 -20.66 -3.50
CA LEU A 243 -13.08 -20.50 -4.65
C LEU A 243 -12.54 -21.20 -5.91
N GLY A 244 -11.23 -21.10 -6.16
CA GLY A 244 -10.55 -21.78 -7.26
C GLY A 244 -10.72 -23.29 -7.21
N ARG A 245 -10.56 -23.92 -6.03
CA ARG A 245 -10.72 -25.37 -5.83
C ARG A 245 -12.14 -25.86 -6.13
N PHE A 246 -13.16 -25.09 -5.72
CA PHE A 246 -14.56 -25.45 -6.02
C PHE A 246 -14.89 -25.38 -7.51
N LYS A 247 -14.31 -24.42 -8.23
CA LYS A 247 -14.55 -24.24 -9.68
C LYS A 247 -13.91 -25.36 -10.51
N THR A 248 -12.70 -25.80 -10.18
CA THR A 248 -12.07 -26.96 -10.83
C THR A 248 -12.79 -28.27 -10.52
N SER A 249 -13.25 -28.48 -9.28
CA SER A 249 -14.03 -29.66 -8.88
C SER A 249 -15.37 -29.78 -9.66
N ARG A 250 -16.04 -28.66 -9.93
CA ARG A 250 -17.26 -28.64 -10.78
C ARG A 250 -17.00 -28.84 -12.28
N ALA A 251 -15.79 -28.53 -12.77
CA ALA A 251 -15.42 -28.78 -14.16
C ALA A 251 -15.15 -30.27 -14.43
N THR A 252 -14.63 -30.99 -13.43
CA THR A 252 -14.38 -32.45 -13.51
C THR A 252 -15.62 -33.31 -13.32
N SER A 253 -16.73 -32.75 -12.81
CA SER A 253 -17.98 -33.48 -12.56
C SER A 253 -19.05 -33.32 -13.64
N ARG A 254 -18.77 -32.56 -14.72
CA ARG A 254 -19.64 -32.61 -15.91
C ARG A 254 -19.33 -33.89 -16.69
N PRO A 255 -20.27 -34.86 -16.79
CA PRO A 255 -20.09 -35.96 -17.73
C PRO A 255 -19.90 -35.37 -19.12
N ARG A 256 -18.87 -35.85 -19.83
CA ARG A 256 -18.76 -35.67 -21.28
C ARG A 256 -19.95 -36.39 -21.91
N HIS A 257 -21.10 -35.73 -21.97
CA HIS A 257 -22.19 -36.16 -22.83
C HIS A 257 -21.78 -35.86 -24.28
N LEU A 258 -21.22 -36.92 -24.88
CA LEU A 258 -21.45 -37.45 -26.22
C LEU A 258 -21.46 -36.49 -27.43
N GLY A 259 -20.71 -36.91 -28.45
CA GLY A 259 -20.74 -36.44 -29.82
C GLY A 259 -19.75 -37.23 -30.64
#